data_AF-A0A1H7AMI6-F1
#
_entry.id   AF-A0A1H7AMI6-F1
#
_cell.length_a   1.000
_cell.length_b   1.000
_cell.length_c   1.000
_cell.angle_alpha   90.00
_cell.angle_beta   90.00
_cell.angle_gamma   90.00
#
_symmetry.space_group_name_H-M   'P 1'
#
loop_
_entity.id
_entity.type
_entity.pdbx_description
1 polymer ?
#
loop_
_entity_poly.entity_id
_entity_poly.type
_entity_poly.pdbx_seq_one_letter_code
_entity_poly.pdbx_strand_id
1 'polypeptide(L)'
;MITASLILNIAVLIPVCYFMLTNNFRMVKTMGEFSPSRGILLAIYTTILLASILLIFFADVKLAFALFFMQIVYKLLSPFTVKTLKHPFVISNIVIAIFHLVTIYTMIKADALHFDF
;
A
#
# COMPACT_ATOMS: atom_id res chain seq x y z
N MET A 1 -7.14 6.03 13.57
CA MET A 1 -7.22 5.37 12.25
C MET A 1 -5.96 5.57 11.42
N ILE A 2 -5.47 6.81 11.24
CA ILE A 2 -4.26 7.11 10.45
C ILE A 2 -3.05 6.25 10.86
N THR A 3 -2.67 6.27 12.14
CA THR A 3 -1.52 5.49 12.65
C THR A 3 -1.70 3.98 12.42
N ALA A 4 -2.92 3.47 12.57
CA ALA A 4 -3.23 2.07 12.29
C ALA A 4 -3.04 1.72 10.80
N SER A 5 -3.45 2.60 9.88
CA SER A 5 -3.19 2.45 8.44
C SER A 5 -1.71 2.51 8.10
N LEU A 6 -0.93 3.39 8.74
CA LEU A 6 0.53 3.45 8.55
C LEU A 6 1.19 2.16 9.04
N ILE A 7 0.82 1.68 10.22
CA ILE A 7 1.30 0.41 10.77
C ILE A 7 0.92 -0.76 9.87
N LEU A 8 -0.30 -0.79 9.34
CA LEU A 8 -0.74 -1.83 8.39
C LEU A 8 0.14 -1.85 7.14
N ASN A 9 0.46 -0.69 6.56
CA ASN A 9 1.38 -0.61 5.42
C ASN A 9 2.74 -1.21 5.78
N ILE A 10 3.30 -0.84 6.93
CA ILE A 10 4.61 -1.32 7.38
C ILE A 10 4.59 -2.84 7.60
N ALA A 11 3.60 -3.33 8.34
CA ALA A 11 3.46 -4.75 8.69
C ALA A 11 3.29 -5.64 7.44
N VAL A 12 2.63 -5.15 6.40
CA VAL A 12 2.47 -5.88 5.14
C VAL A 12 3.68 -5.71 4.21
N LEU A 13 4.23 -4.50 4.09
CA LEU A 13 5.27 -4.21 3.11
C LEU A 13 6.64 -4.72 3.52
N ILE A 14 6.98 -4.77 4.81
CA ILE A 14 8.25 -5.38 5.27
C ILE A 14 8.40 -6.81 4.74
N PRO A 15 7.48 -7.75 5.03
CA PRO A 15 7.64 -9.12 4.56
C PRO A 15 7.54 -9.23 3.02
N VAL A 16 6.69 -8.42 2.38
CA VAL A 16 6.57 -8.43 0.90
C VAL A 16 7.88 -7.98 0.24
N CYS A 17 8.44 -6.85 0.66
CA CYS A 17 9.70 -6.34 0.13
C CYS A 17 10.85 -7.32 0.41
N TYR A 18 10.90 -7.90 1.61
CA TYR A 18 11.88 -8.92 1.96
C TYR A 18 11.81 -10.13 1.02
N PHE A 19 10.63 -10.74 0.84
CA PHE A 19 10.51 -11.89 -0.05
C PHE A 19 10.77 -11.58 -1.53
N MET A 20 10.47 -10.35 -1.97
CA MET A 20 10.78 -9.89 -3.33
C MET A 20 12.28 -9.69 -3.54
N LEU A 21 12.99 -9.13 -2.56
CA LEU A 21 14.44 -8.93 -2.56
C LEU A 21 15.20 -10.24 -2.58
N THR A 22 14.79 -11.22 -1.76
CA THR A 22 15.47 -12.51 -1.67
C THR A 22 15.05 -13.49 -2.76
N ASN A 23 14.21 -13.07 -3.73
CA ASN A 23 13.60 -13.92 -4.74
C ASN A 23 13.06 -15.25 -4.17
N ASN A 24 12.34 -15.20 -3.04
CA ASN A 24 11.92 -16.39 -2.31
C ASN A 24 11.03 -17.31 -3.17
N PHE A 25 11.10 -18.63 -2.97
CA PHE A 25 10.30 -19.61 -3.74
C PHE A 25 8.78 -19.31 -3.71
N ARG A 26 8.25 -18.80 -2.58
CA ARG A 26 6.84 -18.39 -2.48
C ARG A 26 6.54 -17.20 -3.38
N MET A 27 7.48 -16.27 -3.49
CA MET A 27 7.36 -15.12 -4.38
C MET A 27 7.41 -15.55 -5.85
N VAL A 28 8.35 -16.41 -6.21
CA VAL A 28 8.46 -16.96 -7.56
C VAL A 28 7.19 -17.73 -7.96
N LYS A 29 6.65 -18.56 -7.07
CA LYS A 29 5.41 -19.31 -7.31
C LYS A 29 4.20 -18.39 -7.53
N THR A 30 4.18 -17.21 -6.91
CA THR A 30 3.02 -16.31 -6.95
C THR A 30 3.13 -15.27 -8.06
N MET A 31 4.29 -14.62 -8.20
CA MET A 31 4.52 -13.49 -9.10
C MET A 31 5.45 -13.80 -10.28
N GLY A 32 5.91 -15.04 -10.39
CA GLY A 32 6.90 -15.46 -11.38
C GLY A 32 8.34 -15.10 -10.99
N GLU A 33 9.27 -15.52 -11.85
CA GLU A 33 10.69 -15.23 -11.72
C GLU A 33 10.98 -13.72 -11.67
N PHE A 34 12.18 -13.38 -11.21
CA PHE A 34 12.59 -11.99 -11.22
C PHE A 34 12.55 -11.41 -12.64
N SER A 35 11.96 -10.23 -12.77
CA SER A 35 11.88 -9.46 -14.01
C SER A 35 12.04 -7.98 -13.72
N PRO A 36 12.41 -7.15 -14.72
CA PRO A 36 12.50 -5.70 -14.53
C PRO A 36 11.23 -5.08 -13.95
N SER A 37 10.04 -5.54 -14.39
CA SER A 37 8.75 -5.10 -13.87
C SER A 37 8.58 -5.41 -12.37
N ARG A 38 9.07 -6.57 -11.91
CA ARG A 38 9.05 -6.94 -10.49
C ARG A 38 10.00 -6.08 -9.66
N GLY A 39 11.14 -5.68 -10.25
CA GLY A 39 12.06 -4.71 -9.66
C GLY A 39 11.45 -3.32 -9.49
N ILE A 40 10.73 -2.82 -10.50
CA ILE A 40 10.00 -1.54 -10.42
C ILE A 40 8.94 -1.60 -9.33
N LEU A 41 8.18 -2.69 -9.25
CA LEU A 41 7.17 -2.87 -8.21
C LEU A 41 7.78 -2.87 -6.80
N LEU A 42 8.92 -3.54 -6.63
CA LEU A 42 9.66 -3.52 -5.36
C LEU A 42 10.10 -2.10 -4.98
N ALA A 43 10.58 -1.29 -5.94
CA ALA A 43 10.95 0.09 -5.69
C ALA A 43 9.75 0.91 -5.17
N ILE A 44 8.58 0.79 -5.83
CA ILE A 44 7.35 1.46 -5.39
C ILE A 44 6.92 1.00 -3.99
N TYR A 45 6.94 -0.30 -3.72
CA TYR A 45 6.60 -0.85 -2.40
C TYR A 45 7.57 -0.37 -1.30
N THR A 46 8.86 -0.27 -1.60
CA THR A 46 9.87 0.26 -0.69
C THR A 46 9.62 1.76 -0.44
N THR A 47 9.28 2.53 -1.46
CA THR A 47 8.92 3.94 -1.32
C THR A 47 7.70 4.12 -0.40
N ILE A 48 6.64 3.32 -0.59
CA ILE A 48 5.44 3.37 0.28
C ILE A 48 5.80 2.98 1.72
N LEU A 49 6.65 1.97 1.91
CA LEU A 49 7.13 1.56 3.22
C LEU A 49 7.87 2.70 3.93
N LEU A 50 8.86 3.31 3.25
CA LEU A 50 9.65 4.40 3.81
C LEU A 50 8.78 5.63 4.10
N ALA A 51 7.88 6.00 3.19
CA ALA A 51 6.92 7.08 3.43
C ALA A 51 6.01 6.80 4.63
N SER A 52 5.58 5.54 4.81
CA SER A 52 4.77 5.14 5.96
C SER A 52 5.53 5.25 7.28
N ILE A 53 6.81 4.82 7.30
CA ILE A 53 7.70 4.96 8.47
C ILE A 53 7.89 6.43 8.79
N LEU A 54 8.21 7.24 7.77
CA LEU A 54 8.43 8.67 7.92
C LEU A 54 7.19 9.37 8.51
N LEU A 55 6.01 9.08 7.99
CA LEU A 55 4.75 9.68 8.47
C LEU A 55 4.33 9.25 9.86
N ILE A 56 4.87 8.15 10.42
CA ILE A 56 4.67 7.83 11.84
C ILE A 56 5.32 8.89 12.73
N PHE A 57 6.45 9.47 12.31
CA PHE A 57 7.17 10.47 13.10
C PHE A 57 6.64 11.89 12.87
N PHE A 58 6.29 12.25 11.64
CA PHE A 58 5.81 13.61 11.31
C PHE A 58 4.31 13.80 11.56
N ALA A 59 3.52 12.72 11.49
CA ALA A 59 2.07 12.73 11.70
C ALA A 59 1.26 13.74 10.86
N ASP A 60 1.77 14.16 9.70
CA ASP A 60 1.06 15.07 8.80
C ASP A 60 -0.13 14.37 8.13
N VAL A 61 -1.32 14.88 8.40
CA VAL A 61 -2.60 14.33 7.95
C VAL A 61 -2.77 14.43 6.43
N LYS A 62 -2.31 15.53 5.81
CA LYS A 62 -2.47 15.78 4.38
C LYS A 62 -1.56 14.85 3.57
N LEU A 63 -0.33 14.67 4.02
CA LEU A 63 0.62 13.72 3.42
C LEU A 63 0.15 12.26 3.58
N ALA A 64 -0.38 11.91 4.76
CA ALA A 64 -0.96 10.59 4.98
C ALA A 64 -2.17 10.33 4.06
N PHE A 65 -3.05 11.32 3.88
CA PHE A 65 -4.17 11.24 2.94
C PHE A 65 -3.68 10.98 1.52
N ALA A 66 -2.70 11.76 1.03
CA ALA A 66 -2.15 11.57 -0.31
C ALA A 66 -1.56 10.17 -0.50
N LEU A 67 -0.81 9.68 0.50
CA LEU A 67 -0.24 8.33 0.48
C LEU A 67 -1.33 7.25 0.43
N PHE A 68 -2.37 7.35 1.26
CA PHE A 68 -3.47 6.38 1.28
C PHE A 68 -4.31 6.43 0.00
N PHE A 69 -4.58 7.61 -0.53
CA PHE A 69 -5.34 7.80 -1.76
C PHE A 69 -4.67 7.10 -2.94
N MET A 70 -3.37 7.34 -3.15
CA MET A 70 -2.57 6.66 -4.18
C MET A 70 -2.64 5.14 -4.02
N GLN A 71 -2.58 4.65 -2.78
CA GLN A 71 -2.68 3.21 -2.50
C GLN A 71 -4.05 2.64 -2.85
N ILE A 72 -5.13 3.32 -2.50
CA ILE A 72 -6.49 2.89 -2.81
C ILE A 72 -6.65 2.77 -4.33
N VAL A 73 -6.24 3.80 -5.08
CA VAL A 73 -6.39 3.82 -6.54
C VAL A 73 -5.66 2.64 -7.18
N TYR A 74 -4.36 2.45 -6.92
CA TYR A 74 -3.64 1.35 -7.58
C TYR A 74 -4.15 -0.03 -7.13
N LYS A 75 -4.54 -0.18 -5.85
CA LYS A 75 -5.02 -1.46 -5.31
C LYS A 75 -6.36 -1.85 -5.92
N LEU A 76 -7.27 -0.90 -6.10
CA LEU A 76 -8.56 -1.13 -6.76
C LEU A 76 -8.43 -1.34 -8.28
N LEU A 77 -7.38 -0.79 -8.90
CA LEU A 77 -7.05 -1.08 -10.31
C LEU A 77 -6.45 -2.49 -10.51
N SER A 78 -5.82 -3.05 -9.48
CA SER A 78 -5.07 -4.31 -9.60
C SER A 78 -5.85 -5.53 -10.14
N PRO A 79 -7.15 -5.74 -9.85
CA PRO A 79 -7.93 -6.83 -10.46
C PRO A 79 -8.03 -6.73 -11.98
N PHE A 80 -8.11 -5.50 -12.51
CA PHE A 80 -8.25 -5.24 -13.94
C PHE A 80 -6.92 -5.39 -14.67
N THR A 81 -5.83 -4.93 -14.06
CA THR A 81 -4.49 -5.04 -14.66
C THR A 81 -3.95 -6.46 -14.59
N VAL A 82 -4.19 -7.17 -13.49
CA VAL A 82 -3.80 -8.59 -13.33
C VAL A 82 -4.81 -9.53 -13.98
N LYS A 83 -6.01 -9.04 -14.32
CA LYS A 83 -7.11 -9.79 -14.96
C LYS A 83 -7.59 -10.99 -14.15
N THR A 84 -7.42 -10.97 -12.83
CA THR A 84 -7.94 -12.01 -11.93
C THR A 84 -8.12 -11.48 -10.51
N LEU A 85 -9.18 -11.94 -9.85
CA LEU A 85 -9.45 -11.70 -8.43
C LEU A 85 -8.88 -12.79 -7.52
N LYS A 86 -8.45 -13.92 -8.09
CA LYS A 86 -7.97 -15.09 -7.32
C LYS A 86 -6.50 -14.97 -6.93
N HIS A 87 -5.79 -13.98 -7.45
CA HIS A 87 -4.38 -13.79 -7.16
C HIS A 87 -4.20 -13.30 -5.71
N PRO A 88 -3.34 -13.93 -4.88
CA PRO A 88 -3.21 -13.59 -3.46
C PRO A 88 -2.96 -12.10 -3.19
N PHE A 89 -2.08 -11.47 -3.98
CA PHE A 89 -1.81 -10.03 -3.84
C PHE A 89 -2.98 -9.14 -4.22
N VAL A 90 -3.82 -9.55 -5.18
CA VAL A 90 -5.02 -8.78 -5.56
C VAL A 90 -6.02 -8.79 -4.40
N ILE A 91 -6.21 -9.96 -3.77
CA ILE A 91 -7.05 -10.11 -2.58
C ILE A 91 -6.52 -9.22 -1.44
N SER A 92 -5.24 -9.30 -1.12
CA SER A 92 -4.62 -8.44 -0.10
C SER A 92 -4.76 -6.96 -0.44
N ASN A 93 -4.58 -6.58 -1.70
CA ASN A 93 -4.75 -5.20 -2.16
C ASN A 93 -6.17 -4.69 -1.92
N ILE A 94 -7.21 -5.47 -2.26
CA ILE A 94 -8.61 -5.07 -2.03
C ILE A 94 -8.89 -4.88 -0.54
N VAL A 95 -8.48 -5.82 0.31
CA VAL A 95 -8.70 -5.73 1.77
C VAL A 95 -8.04 -4.47 2.35
N ILE A 96 -6.79 -4.19 1.98
CA ILE A 96 -6.08 -3.00 2.47
C ILE A 96 -6.69 -1.72 1.89
N ALA A 97 -7.15 -1.73 0.63
CA ALA A 97 -7.83 -0.59 0.04
C ALA A 97 -9.12 -0.24 0.80
N ILE A 98 -9.91 -1.25 1.19
CA ILE A 98 -11.10 -1.05 2.02
C ILE A 98 -10.71 -0.43 3.37
N PHE A 99 -9.67 -0.93 4.03
CA PHE A 99 -9.20 -0.38 5.30
C PHE A 99 -8.76 1.10 5.16
N HIS A 100 -8.05 1.43 4.10
CA HIS A 100 -7.62 2.81 3.81
C HIS A 100 -8.78 3.71 3.43
N LEU A 101 -9.79 3.20 2.71
CA LEU A 101 -11.03 3.94 2.42
C LEU A 101 -11.76 4.32 3.71
N VAL A 102 -11.89 3.37 4.66
CA VAL A 102 -12.46 3.66 5.98
C VAL A 102 -11.64 4.72 6.70
N THR A 103 -10.32 4.64 6.63
CA THR A 103 -9.43 5.63 7.24
C THR A 103 -9.63 7.02 6.65
N ILE A 104 -9.62 7.17 5.33
CA ILE A 104 -9.91 8.45 4.66
C ILE A 104 -11.30 8.97 5.03
N TYR A 105 -12.31 8.11 5.01
CA TYR A 105 -13.67 8.49 5.41
C TYR A 105 -13.70 9.06 6.85
N THR A 106 -12.99 8.42 7.78
CA THR A 106 -12.89 8.95 9.16
C THR A 106 -12.10 10.26 9.26
N MET A 107 -11.10 10.47 8.41
CA MET A 107 -10.36 11.74 8.34
C MET A 107 -11.26 12.88 7.86
N ILE A 108 -12.04 12.65 6.81
CA ILE A 108 -13.01 13.62 6.28
C ILE A 108 -14.10 13.93 7.32
N LYS A 109 -14.66 12.90 7.95
CA LYS A 109 -15.70 13.07 8.97
C LYS A 109 -15.21 13.87 10.19
N ALA A 110 -13.92 13.73 10.53
CA ALA A 110 -13.29 14.47 11.62
C ALA A 110 -12.86 15.89 11.22
N ASP A 111 -13.17 16.32 9.97
CA ASP A 111 -12.73 17.58 9.38
C ASP A 111 -11.20 17.79 9.46
N ALA A 112 -10.44 16.70 9.47
CA ALA A 112 -8.99 16.76 9.64
C ALA A 112 -8.25 17.26 8.38
N LEU A 113 -8.97 17.43 7.26
CA LEU A 113 -8.45 17.82 5.95
C LEU A 113 -8.87 19.25 5.62
N HIS A 114 -8.33 20.21 6.36
CA HIS A 114 -8.47 21.63 6.04
C HIS A 114 -7.47 22.03 4.95
N PHE A 115 -7.96 22.48 3.81
CA PHE A 115 -7.14 23.08 2.77
C PHE A 115 -7.37 24.60 2.81
N ASP A 116 -6.36 25.34 3.27
CA ASP A 116 -6.34 26.79 3.16
C ASP A 116 -6.06 27.12 1.68
N PHE A 117 -7.10 27.51 0.94
CA PHE A 117 -7.00 28.00 -0.43
C PHE A 117 -7.06 29.52 -0.45
#